data_AF-A0A6A3J9Q7-F1
#
_entry.id   AF-A0A6A3J9Q7-F1
#
_cell.length_a   1.000
_cell.length_b   1.000
_cell.length_c   1.000
_cell.angle_alpha   90.00
_cell.angle_beta   90.00
_cell.angle_gamma   90.00
#
_symmetry.space_group_name_H-M   'P 1'
#
loop_
_entity.id
_entity.type
_entity.pdbx_description
1 polymer ?
#
loop_
_entity_poly.entity_id
_entity_poly.type
_entity_poly.pdbx_seq_one_letter_code
_entity_poly.pdbx_strand_id
1 'polypeptide(L)'
;MSVNSTRLLLALLLALCLATAQAMDPSKDYYKVLGVGKQFSDRELKKSYRQLALQFHPDKAENAEDKEQAKEKFVEVSEAYEVLSDPDKRKEYDDARRFGAAGGGPTEGFPGGFGGRRRSTDENMASFTKMFETVFGHGFGGGMGGMGGMGGMGGMDGMGGMPNEFQFSGMDGFGHAQRPRAGGAYGGNRQARQPTTLYASDSPVQSLSKKKFPGKEANNEWLVQFYSMDAPSAEFRDKYENIARDLEGKVRVGAVNCDKYEDFCRAKGIKTHPSFAYVWEGQLTKFEGDVDEYQVYNFAIEKHIARLQRMRESGELEKLHAGNAAKLCNVGKHATSGASSLCAVFVLSGDTKKRAQEMKVAQEVAAKFRHSKSLTFAYVDWKTQQRTVRKLIETAVGHNHRGQDPGLLVIRTKRGKTRVGVHSLDAEFTADALSATMERAVGGDLSLSTVHGAVNFR
;
A
#
# COMPACT_ATOMS: atom_id res chain seq x y z
N MET A 1 27.00 -63.91 7.63
CA MET A 1 26.67 -62.57 8.17
C MET A 1 26.33 -61.65 7.01
N SER A 2 25.09 -61.59 6.50
CA SER A 2 24.79 -60.70 5.34
C SER A 2 23.31 -60.31 5.14
N VAL A 3 22.38 -60.74 6.01
CA VAL A 3 20.93 -60.47 5.81
C VAL A 3 20.41 -59.40 6.77
N ASN A 4 21.03 -59.24 7.95
CA ASN A 4 20.63 -58.22 8.92
C ASN A 4 21.17 -56.83 8.55
N SER A 5 22.36 -56.73 7.94
CA SER A 5 22.94 -55.45 7.55
C SER A 5 22.21 -54.82 6.36
N THR A 6 21.70 -55.62 5.42
CA THR A 6 20.93 -55.13 4.25
C THR A 6 19.53 -54.67 4.64
N ARG A 7 18.87 -55.35 5.60
CA ARG A 7 17.58 -54.90 6.15
C ARG A 7 17.72 -53.64 7.01
N LEU A 8 18.82 -53.48 7.75
CA LEU A 8 19.10 -52.27 8.52
C LEU A 8 19.44 -51.08 7.62
N LEU A 9 20.17 -51.31 6.52
CA LEU A 9 20.44 -50.30 5.49
C LEU A 9 19.18 -49.92 4.71
N LEU A 10 18.29 -50.86 4.36
CA LEU A 10 17.02 -50.54 3.71
C LEU A 10 16.09 -49.77 4.65
N ALA A 11 16.03 -50.14 5.95
CA ALA A 11 15.23 -49.44 6.94
C ALA A 11 15.79 -48.04 7.26
N LEU A 12 17.12 -47.87 7.29
CA LEU A 12 17.77 -46.56 7.40
C LEU A 12 17.58 -45.71 6.13
N LEU A 13 17.61 -46.30 4.93
CA LEU A 13 17.34 -45.59 3.67
C LEU A 13 15.86 -45.21 3.54
N LEU A 14 14.93 -46.07 3.96
CA LEU A 14 13.50 -45.74 4.03
C LEU A 14 13.22 -44.68 5.10
N ALA A 15 13.85 -44.75 6.28
CA ALA A 15 13.72 -43.74 7.32
C ALA A 15 14.38 -42.40 6.94
N LEU A 16 15.47 -42.43 6.17
CA LEU A 16 16.13 -41.24 5.63
C LEU A 16 15.32 -40.61 4.46
N CYS A 17 14.62 -41.43 3.67
CA CYS A 17 13.64 -40.95 2.69
C CYS A 17 12.37 -40.38 3.35
N LEU A 18 11.84 -41.03 4.39
CA LEU A 18 10.65 -40.56 5.14
C LEU A 18 10.92 -39.26 5.94
N ALA A 19 12.17 -38.97 6.30
CA ALA A 19 12.53 -37.74 7.01
C ALA A 19 12.73 -36.49 6.11
N THR A 20 12.46 -36.58 4.80
CA THR A 20 12.69 -35.47 3.83
C THR A 20 11.44 -34.86 3.21
N ALA A 21 10.25 -35.04 3.80
CA ALA A 21 9.08 -34.26 3.44
C ALA A 21 9.13 -32.87 4.11
N GLN A 22 9.53 -31.81 3.39
CA GLN A 22 8.92 -30.51 3.68
C GLN A 22 7.62 -30.48 2.90
N ALA A 23 6.55 -30.76 3.63
CA ALA A 23 5.20 -30.78 3.09
C ALA A 23 4.78 -29.35 2.80
N MET A 24 4.39 -29.06 1.55
CA MET A 24 3.29 -28.12 1.33
C MET A 24 2.18 -28.57 2.27
N ASP A 25 1.62 -27.67 3.09
CA ASP A 25 0.53 -28.04 3.99
C ASP A 25 -0.80 -27.78 3.26
N PRO A 26 -1.39 -28.77 2.58
CA PRO A 26 -2.66 -28.57 1.88
C PRO A 26 -3.80 -28.23 2.85
N SER A 27 -3.62 -28.39 4.16
CA SER A 27 -4.61 -27.95 5.15
C SER A 27 -4.65 -26.41 5.27
N LYS A 28 -3.51 -25.73 5.14
CA LYS A 28 -3.41 -24.25 5.16
C LYS A 28 -3.84 -23.66 3.84
N ASP A 29 -4.72 -22.65 3.92
CA ASP A 29 -5.25 -21.95 2.76
C ASP A 29 -4.38 -20.73 2.45
N TYR A 30 -3.34 -20.92 1.62
CA TYR A 30 -2.38 -19.88 1.24
C TYR A 30 -3.05 -18.68 0.56
N TYR A 31 -4.17 -18.89 -0.12
CA TYR A 31 -4.98 -17.80 -0.65
C TYR A 31 -5.54 -16.94 0.49
N LYS A 32 -6.02 -17.56 1.58
CA LYS A 32 -6.46 -16.84 2.78
C LYS A 32 -5.31 -16.23 3.58
N VAL A 33 -4.18 -16.92 3.70
CA VAL A 33 -2.98 -16.40 4.38
C VAL A 33 -2.53 -15.10 3.72
N LEU A 34 -2.47 -15.08 2.39
CA LEU A 34 -2.17 -13.87 1.62
C LEU A 34 -3.39 -13.00 1.37
N GLY A 35 -4.59 -13.35 1.84
CA GLY A 35 -5.80 -12.55 1.61
C GLY A 35 -6.14 -12.27 0.14
N VAL A 36 -5.76 -13.15 -0.79
CA VAL A 36 -6.03 -13.03 -2.24
C VAL A 36 -7.09 -14.04 -2.69
N GLY A 37 -7.85 -13.72 -3.75
CA GLY A 37 -8.79 -14.65 -4.35
C GLY A 37 -8.09 -15.72 -5.22
N LYS A 38 -8.76 -16.82 -5.58
CA LYS A 38 -8.19 -17.81 -6.53
C LYS A 38 -7.88 -17.23 -7.91
N GLN A 39 -8.54 -16.14 -8.28
CA GLN A 39 -8.22 -15.37 -9.47
C GLN A 39 -7.59 -14.06 -9.00
N PHE A 40 -6.26 -14.05 -8.91
CA PHE A 40 -5.48 -12.88 -8.54
C PHE A 40 -4.56 -12.50 -9.71
N SER A 41 -4.20 -11.22 -9.79
CA SER A 41 -3.09 -10.78 -10.64
C SER A 41 -1.74 -10.92 -9.91
N ASP A 42 -0.64 -11.06 -10.64
CA ASP A 42 0.71 -11.06 -10.04
C ASP A 42 0.96 -9.83 -9.17
N ARG A 43 0.39 -8.69 -9.59
CA ARG A 43 0.44 -7.44 -8.84
C ARG A 43 -0.27 -7.54 -7.50
N GLU A 44 -1.46 -8.15 -7.47
CA GLU A 44 -2.26 -8.34 -6.27
C GLU A 44 -1.57 -9.29 -5.29
N LEU A 45 -1.06 -10.43 -5.79
CA LEU A 45 -0.31 -11.39 -4.99
C LEU A 45 0.93 -10.75 -4.35
N LYS A 46 1.75 -10.08 -5.17
CA LYS A 46 2.93 -9.35 -4.70
C LYS A 46 2.53 -8.28 -3.69
N LYS A 47 1.52 -7.46 -3.98
CA LYS A 47 1.06 -6.40 -3.07
C LYS A 47 0.66 -6.95 -1.71
N SER A 48 -0.07 -8.06 -1.67
CA SER A 48 -0.54 -8.63 -0.42
C SER A 48 0.58 -9.23 0.41
N TYR A 49 1.44 -10.05 -0.22
CA TYR A 49 2.65 -10.58 0.42
C TYR A 49 3.50 -9.45 1.04
N ARG A 50 3.74 -8.39 0.27
CA ARG A 50 4.52 -7.22 0.71
C ARG A 50 3.95 -6.53 1.94
N GLN A 51 2.63 -6.35 2.00
CA GLN A 51 1.97 -5.72 3.15
C GLN A 51 2.09 -6.58 4.41
N LEU A 52 1.90 -7.89 4.27
CA LEU A 52 1.96 -8.84 5.37
C LEU A 52 3.40 -9.05 5.86
N ALA A 53 4.38 -9.14 4.95
CA ALA A 53 5.80 -9.22 5.28
C ALA A 53 6.28 -8.00 6.08
N LEU A 54 5.86 -6.79 5.66
CA LEU A 54 6.12 -5.58 6.45
C LEU A 54 5.40 -5.57 7.78
N GLN A 55 4.19 -6.13 7.87
CA GLN A 55 3.42 -6.15 9.11
C GLN A 55 4.03 -7.09 10.16
N PHE A 56 4.57 -8.23 9.71
CA PHE A 56 5.09 -9.29 10.57
C PHE A 56 6.62 -9.34 10.62
N HIS A 57 7.31 -8.28 10.19
CA HIS A 57 8.75 -8.19 10.31
C HIS A 57 9.18 -8.25 11.79
N PRO A 58 10.18 -9.08 12.17
CA PRO A 58 10.58 -9.28 13.56
C PRO A 58 11.05 -8.00 14.27
N ASP A 59 11.59 -7.02 13.51
CA ASP A 59 12.00 -5.72 14.04
C ASP A 59 10.84 -4.82 14.48
N LYS A 60 9.59 -5.15 14.13
CA LYS A 60 8.41 -4.39 14.54
C LYS A 60 7.79 -4.84 15.87
N ALA A 61 8.29 -5.94 16.45
CA ALA A 61 7.75 -6.49 17.68
C ALA A 61 8.57 -6.02 18.90
N GLU A 62 7.86 -5.50 19.92
CA GLU A 62 8.46 -4.84 21.09
C GLU A 62 8.83 -5.81 22.22
N ASN A 63 8.12 -6.95 22.32
CA ASN A 63 8.34 -7.98 23.34
C ASN A 63 8.61 -9.35 22.70
N ALA A 64 9.06 -10.31 23.51
CA ALA A 64 9.49 -11.63 23.02
C ALA A 64 8.34 -12.47 22.43
N GLU A 65 7.14 -12.38 23.01
CA GLU A 65 5.95 -13.11 22.58
C GLU A 65 5.41 -12.58 21.24
N ASP A 66 5.38 -11.26 21.07
CA ASP A 66 5.04 -10.60 19.81
C ASP A 66 6.06 -10.91 18.71
N LYS A 67 7.35 -11.06 19.06
CA LYS A 67 8.40 -11.44 18.11
C LYS A 67 8.20 -12.86 17.59
N GLU A 68 7.80 -13.78 18.47
CA GLU A 68 7.53 -15.17 18.10
C GLU A 68 6.31 -15.27 17.19
N GLN A 69 5.20 -14.60 17.54
CA GLN A 69 4.01 -14.56 16.69
C GLN A 69 4.24 -13.84 15.35
N ALA A 70 5.05 -12.78 15.33
CA ALA A 70 5.45 -12.10 14.10
C ALA A 70 6.31 -13.03 13.23
N LYS A 71 7.27 -13.74 13.82
CA LYS A 71 8.11 -14.72 13.13
C LYS A 71 7.27 -15.85 12.51
N GLU A 72 6.33 -16.42 13.26
CA GLU A 72 5.43 -17.47 12.75
C GLU A 72 4.60 -17.00 11.55
N LYS A 73 3.96 -15.84 11.67
CA LYS A 73 3.15 -15.26 10.59
C LYS A 73 3.98 -14.85 9.40
N PHE A 74 5.19 -14.34 9.62
CA PHE A 74 6.11 -14.00 8.54
C PHE A 74 6.53 -15.24 7.74
N VAL A 75 6.83 -16.34 8.42
CA VAL A 75 7.13 -17.63 7.79
C VAL A 75 5.93 -18.11 6.98
N GLU A 76 4.73 -18.08 7.56
CA GLU A 76 3.50 -18.53 6.89
C GLU A 76 3.17 -17.69 5.64
N VAL A 77 3.33 -16.37 5.72
CA VAL A 77 3.14 -15.44 4.61
C VAL A 77 4.16 -15.66 3.50
N SER A 78 5.41 -15.97 3.87
CA SER A 78 6.49 -16.25 2.90
C SER A 78 6.29 -17.58 2.19
N GLU A 79 5.92 -18.62 2.94
CA GLU A 79 5.56 -19.94 2.40
C GLU A 79 4.40 -19.84 1.41
N ALA A 80 3.34 -19.12 1.78
CA ALA A 80 2.18 -18.92 0.93
C ALA A 80 2.55 -18.17 -0.37
N TYR A 81 3.44 -17.18 -0.30
CA TYR A 81 3.87 -16.43 -1.48
C TYR A 81 4.77 -17.27 -2.38
N GLU A 82 5.69 -18.04 -1.83
CA GLU A 82 6.55 -18.93 -2.60
C GLU A 82 5.73 -19.93 -3.42
N VAL A 83 4.69 -20.52 -2.81
CA VAL A 83 3.83 -21.49 -3.47
C VAL A 83 2.91 -20.83 -4.50
N LEU A 84 2.30 -19.68 -4.18
CA LEU A 84 1.32 -19.05 -5.07
C LEU A 84 1.94 -18.21 -6.19
N SER A 85 3.19 -17.78 -6.05
CA SER A 85 3.89 -16.97 -7.06
C SER A 85 4.50 -17.80 -8.20
N ASP A 86 4.74 -19.09 -7.96
CA ASP A 86 5.22 -20.02 -8.96
C ASP A 86 4.03 -20.80 -9.57
N PRO A 87 3.80 -20.72 -10.89
CA PRO A 87 2.66 -21.38 -11.53
C PRO A 87 2.62 -22.90 -11.34
N ASP A 88 3.78 -23.57 -11.32
CA ASP A 88 3.86 -25.03 -11.19
C ASP A 88 3.61 -25.45 -9.75
N LYS A 89 4.25 -24.80 -8.76
CA LYS A 89 3.97 -25.04 -7.33
C LYS A 89 2.52 -24.73 -6.97
N ARG A 90 1.96 -23.67 -7.54
CA ARG A 90 0.56 -23.29 -7.33
C ARG A 90 -0.38 -24.36 -7.86
N LYS A 91 -0.09 -24.93 -9.03
CA LYS A 91 -0.88 -26.01 -9.61
C LYS A 91 -0.82 -27.27 -8.74
N GLU A 92 0.37 -27.67 -8.31
CA GLU A 92 0.54 -28.80 -7.39
C GLU A 92 -0.20 -28.59 -6.06
N TYR A 93 -0.17 -27.37 -5.53
CA TYR A 93 -0.92 -26.97 -4.34
C TYR A 93 -2.44 -27.09 -4.53
N ASP A 94 -2.95 -26.58 -5.65
CA ASP A 94 -4.38 -26.61 -5.98
C ASP A 94 -4.87 -28.06 -6.19
N ASP A 95 -4.06 -28.90 -6.84
CA ASP A 95 -4.35 -30.32 -7.05
C ASP A 95 -4.31 -31.09 -5.71
N ALA A 96 -3.28 -30.88 -4.89
CA ALA A 96 -3.18 -31.49 -3.56
C ALA A 96 -4.38 -31.13 -2.67
N ARG A 97 -4.85 -29.88 -2.72
CA ARG A 97 -6.07 -29.45 -1.98
C ARG A 97 -7.36 -30.01 -2.56
N ARG A 98 -7.43 -30.23 -3.87
CA ARG A 98 -8.61 -30.77 -4.55
C ARG A 98 -8.77 -32.28 -4.30
N PHE A 99 -7.67 -33.02 -4.35
CA PHE A 99 -7.68 -34.48 -4.20
C PHE A 99 -7.46 -34.95 -2.76
N GLY A 100 -6.74 -34.17 -1.93
CA GLY A 100 -6.56 -34.42 -0.51
C GLY A 100 -7.80 -34.13 0.36
N ALA A 101 -8.73 -33.28 -0.13
CA ALA A 101 -10.02 -33.06 0.53
C ALA A 101 -11.05 -34.17 0.25
N ALA A 102 -10.77 -35.08 -0.68
CA ALA A 102 -11.69 -36.11 -1.14
C ALA A 102 -11.34 -37.55 -0.71
N GLY A 103 -10.23 -37.78 -0.02
CA GLY A 103 -9.86 -39.14 0.42
C GLY A 103 -8.78 -39.15 1.48
N GLY A 104 -9.14 -39.60 2.69
CA GLY A 104 -8.17 -39.90 3.73
C GLY A 104 -7.33 -41.12 3.34
N GLY A 105 -6.06 -40.91 3.02
CA GLY A 105 -5.06 -41.96 2.80
C GLY A 105 -3.67 -41.38 2.54
N PRO A 106 -2.59 -41.97 3.09
CA PRO A 106 -1.23 -41.47 2.92
C PRO A 106 -0.75 -41.69 1.49
N THR A 107 -0.34 -40.62 0.81
CA THR A 107 0.16 -40.69 -0.56
C THR A 107 1.67 -40.93 -0.57
N GLU A 108 2.06 -42.14 -0.96
CA GLU A 108 3.41 -42.53 -1.33
C GLU A 108 3.80 -41.93 -2.70
N GLY A 109 4.96 -41.28 -2.75
CA GLY A 109 5.88 -41.26 -3.90
C GLY A 109 5.50 -40.46 -5.16
N PHE A 110 6.19 -39.33 -5.38
CA PHE A 110 6.46 -38.80 -6.73
C PHE A 110 7.99 -38.64 -6.94
N PRO A 111 8.54 -39.01 -8.12
CA PRO A 111 9.97 -39.00 -8.41
C PRO A 111 10.39 -37.75 -9.20
N GLY A 112 11.46 -37.07 -8.75
CA GLY A 112 12.10 -35.97 -9.50
C GLY A 112 12.64 -34.91 -8.57
N GLY A 113 13.97 -34.86 -8.40
CA GLY A 113 14.65 -34.09 -7.36
C GLY A 113 14.81 -32.59 -7.61
N PHE A 114 15.57 -31.99 -6.67
CA PHE A 114 16.02 -30.60 -6.47
C PHE A 114 15.24 -29.87 -5.37
N GLY A 115 15.79 -29.43 -4.24
CA GLY A 115 17.13 -29.47 -3.64
C GLY A 115 17.11 -28.65 -2.34
N GLY A 116 17.86 -29.04 -1.29
CA GLY A 116 18.18 -28.16 -0.14
C GLY A 116 17.63 -28.53 1.25
N ARG A 117 18.19 -29.57 1.89
CA ARG A 117 18.52 -29.74 3.32
C ARG A 117 17.71 -28.92 4.37
N ARG A 118 16.84 -29.60 5.15
CA ARG A 118 16.36 -29.13 6.48
C ARG A 118 17.57 -28.84 7.40
N ARG A 119 17.79 -27.58 7.70
CA ARG A 119 18.60 -27.09 8.83
C ARG A 119 17.67 -26.33 9.79
N SER A 120 18.12 -26.17 11.03
CA SER A 120 17.39 -25.54 12.14
C SER A 120 16.61 -24.28 11.72
N THR A 121 15.47 -23.99 12.36
CA THR A 121 14.65 -22.78 12.19
C THR A 121 15.47 -21.48 12.29
N ASP A 122 16.65 -21.51 12.94
CA ASP A 122 17.59 -20.39 12.99
C ASP A 122 18.52 -20.29 11.77
N GLU A 123 18.86 -21.39 11.11
CA GLU A 123 19.72 -21.40 9.93
C GLU A 123 18.95 -21.08 8.64
N ASN A 124 17.66 -21.44 8.56
CA ASN A 124 16.76 -20.97 7.50
C ASN A 124 16.50 -19.48 7.62
N MET A 125 16.37 -18.94 8.84
CA MET A 125 16.35 -17.50 9.07
C MET A 125 17.68 -16.84 8.72
N ALA A 126 18.83 -17.38 9.10
CA ALA A 126 20.12 -16.80 8.72
C ALA A 126 20.36 -16.81 7.20
N SER A 127 19.97 -17.87 6.49
CA SER A 127 20.11 -17.96 5.03
C SER A 127 19.09 -17.08 4.28
N PHE A 128 17.90 -16.89 4.84
CA PHE A 128 16.83 -16.05 4.28
C PHE A 128 17.02 -14.57 4.62
N THR A 129 17.47 -14.23 5.83
CA THR A 129 17.96 -12.89 6.22
C THR A 129 19.18 -12.52 5.40
N LYS A 130 20.07 -13.46 5.07
CA LYS A 130 21.21 -13.20 4.16
C LYS A 130 20.80 -13.04 2.70
N MET A 131 19.78 -13.77 2.23
CA MET A 131 19.17 -13.55 0.91
C MET A 131 18.46 -12.20 0.86
N PHE A 132 17.76 -11.84 1.94
CA PHE A 132 17.15 -10.53 2.15
C PHE A 132 18.21 -9.42 2.26
N GLU A 133 19.33 -9.60 2.96
CA GLU A 133 20.47 -8.67 2.99
C GLU A 133 21.17 -8.57 1.62
N THR A 134 21.17 -9.63 0.81
CA THR A 134 21.74 -9.58 -0.54
C THR A 134 20.81 -8.86 -1.52
N VAL A 135 19.49 -8.98 -1.35
CA VAL A 135 18.45 -8.39 -2.22
C VAL A 135 17.97 -7.01 -1.75
N PHE A 136 18.07 -6.69 -0.46
CA PHE A 136 17.65 -5.45 0.18
C PHE A 136 18.78 -4.71 0.91
N GLY A 137 19.94 -5.32 1.14
CA GLY A 137 21.09 -4.74 1.87
C GLY A 137 22.16 -4.11 0.99
N HIS A 138 21.99 -4.02 -0.34
CA HIS A 138 22.84 -3.18 -1.19
C HIS A 138 22.58 -1.66 -1.02
N GLY A 139 21.76 -1.24 -0.03
CA GLY A 139 21.41 0.16 0.22
C GLY A 139 21.71 0.71 1.63
N PHE A 140 22.21 -0.07 2.60
CA PHE A 140 22.38 0.39 3.99
C PHE A 140 23.78 0.07 4.56
N GLY A 141 24.74 0.99 4.41
CA GLY A 141 26.01 1.00 5.17
C GLY A 141 27.28 1.02 4.31
N GLY A 142 27.97 2.17 4.22
CA GLY A 142 29.00 2.43 3.21
C GLY A 142 30.38 1.79 3.42
N GLY A 143 31.20 1.82 2.36
CA GLY A 143 32.67 1.79 2.47
C GLY A 143 33.44 0.90 1.48
N MET A 144 33.67 1.40 0.26
CA MET A 144 34.93 1.35 -0.53
C MET A 144 35.67 0.02 -0.80
N GLY A 145 35.93 -0.20 -2.11
CA GLY A 145 37.01 -1.04 -2.67
C GLY A 145 36.46 -2.21 -3.50
N GLY A 146 36.68 -2.36 -4.81
CA GLY A 146 37.67 -1.80 -5.72
C GLY A 146 38.15 -2.94 -6.62
N MET A 147 37.61 -3.05 -7.84
CA MET A 147 38.15 -3.75 -9.03
C MET A 147 37.03 -3.73 -10.08
N GLY A 148 37.19 -3.33 -11.34
CA GLY A 148 38.38 -3.24 -12.16
C GLY A 148 38.14 -4.06 -13.45
N GLY A 149 37.90 -3.36 -14.57
CA GLY A 149 38.35 -3.81 -15.89
C GLY A 149 37.35 -4.50 -16.83
N MET A 150 37.57 -4.20 -18.12
CA MET A 150 37.02 -4.77 -19.36
C MET A 150 35.56 -4.44 -19.70
N GLY A 151 35.19 -3.91 -20.87
CA GLY A 151 35.93 -3.72 -22.14
C GLY A 151 35.11 -4.26 -23.31
N GLY A 152 35.04 -3.49 -24.41
CA GLY A 152 34.64 -3.95 -25.76
C GLY A 152 33.21 -3.56 -26.18
N MET A 153 33.06 -2.63 -27.14
CA MET A 153 32.88 -2.90 -28.60
C MET A 153 31.48 -3.45 -28.90
N GLY A 154 30.66 -2.92 -29.80
CA GLY A 154 30.82 -1.91 -30.85
C GLY A 154 29.71 -2.11 -31.89
N GLY A 155 29.46 -1.06 -32.68
CA GLY A 155 28.83 -1.10 -34.02
C GLY A 155 27.31 -1.27 -34.07
N MET A 156 26.53 -0.27 -34.49
CA MET A 156 26.33 0.28 -35.84
C MET A 156 25.23 -0.42 -36.65
N ASP A 157 24.30 0.44 -37.08
CA ASP A 157 23.57 0.45 -38.35
C ASP A 157 22.43 -0.53 -38.61
N GLY A 158 21.27 0.06 -38.95
CA GLY A 158 20.30 -0.60 -39.83
C GLY A 158 18.85 -0.18 -39.61
N MET A 159 18.44 0.89 -40.30
CA MET A 159 17.17 1.08 -41.03
C MET A 159 16.04 0.07 -40.69
N GLY A 160 14.84 0.44 -40.26
CA GLY A 160 13.96 1.51 -40.74
C GLY A 160 12.58 0.90 -41.05
N GLY A 161 11.48 1.59 -40.72
CA GLY A 161 10.14 1.26 -41.23
C GLY A 161 8.99 1.13 -40.23
N MET A 162 8.53 2.28 -39.74
CA MET A 162 7.23 2.59 -39.08
C MET A 162 5.98 2.19 -39.94
N PRO A 163 4.71 2.44 -39.53
CA PRO A 163 4.02 2.36 -38.23
C PRO A 163 2.58 1.73 -38.30
N ASN A 164 1.99 1.58 -37.10
CA ASN A 164 0.56 1.56 -36.71
C ASN A 164 -0.53 1.87 -37.75
N GLU A 165 -1.67 1.16 -37.69
CA GLU A 165 -2.90 1.70 -37.06
C GLU A 165 -3.99 0.64 -36.79
N PHE A 166 -4.52 0.70 -35.56
CA PHE A 166 -5.76 0.05 -35.12
C PHE A 166 -6.97 0.75 -35.73
N GLN A 167 -8.01 0.00 -36.13
CA GLN A 167 -9.40 0.44 -35.94
C GLN A 167 -10.39 -0.74 -35.98
N PHE A 168 -11.04 -0.97 -34.83
CA PHE A 168 -12.25 -1.79 -34.70
C PHE A 168 -13.44 -0.82 -34.63
N SER A 169 -14.40 -0.94 -35.54
CA SER A 169 -15.83 -0.65 -35.33
C SER A 169 -16.62 -1.11 -36.55
N GLY A 170 -17.65 -1.92 -36.31
CA GLY A 170 -18.43 -2.58 -37.34
C GLY A 170 -19.61 -1.78 -37.90
N MET A 171 -20.21 -2.47 -38.87
CA MET A 171 -21.59 -2.42 -39.36
C MET A 171 -22.05 -1.29 -40.30
N ASP A 172 -22.53 -1.78 -41.45
CA ASP A 172 -23.59 -1.30 -42.35
C ASP A 172 -23.33 -0.17 -43.36
N GLY A 173 -23.52 -0.50 -44.66
CA GLY A 173 -23.98 0.46 -45.66
C GLY A 173 -23.40 0.30 -47.07
N PHE A 174 -24.16 -0.34 -47.95
CA PHE A 174 -23.99 -0.51 -49.41
C PHE A 174 -23.55 0.74 -50.19
N GLY A 175 -22.80 0.53 -51.30
CA GLY A 175 -23.01 1.30 -52.54
C GLY A 175 -21.80 1.88 -53.28
N HIS A 176 -21.36 1.15 -54.31
CA HIS A 176 -20.79 1.59 -55.59
C HIS A 176 -19.49 2.42 -55.71
N ALA A 177 -18.68 1.90 -56.64
CA ALA A 177 -17.43 2.42 -57.17
C ALA A 177 -17.56 3.77 -57.88
N GLN A 178 -16.50 4.60 -57.76
CA GLN A 178 -15.87 5.37 -58.85
C GLN A 178 -14.59 6.06 -58.35
N ARG A 179 -13.46 5.80 -59.02
CA ARG A 179 -12.29 6.72 -59.09
C ARG A 179 -12.52 7.65 -60.28
N PRO A 180 -12.02 8.90 -60.29
CA PRO A 180 -10.66 9.10 -60.80
C PRO A 180 -9.82 10.23 -60.16
N ARG A 181 -8.50 10.01 -60.25
CA ARG A 181 -7.38 10.95 -60.50
C ARG A 181 -7.20 12.23 -59.66
N ALA A 182 -6.11 12.18 -58.88
CA ALA A 182 -4.90 13.00 -59.01
C ALA A 182 -5.03 14.53 -58.95
N GLY A 183 -4.56 15.09 -57.84
CA GLY A 183 -4.14 16.49 -57.73
C GLY A 183 -3.18 16.69 -56.56
N GLY A 184 -1.89 16.88 -56.89
CA GLY A 184 -0.97 17.79 -56.19
C GLY A 184 -0.64 17.54 -54.73
N ALA A 185 0.48 16.85 -54.50
CA ALA A 185 1.17 16.79 -53.23
C ALA A 185 1.75 18.16 -52.81
N TYR A 186 1.42 18.61 -51.60
CA TYR A 186 2.30 19.39 -50.74
C TYR A 186 2.43 18.62 -49.41
N GLY A 187 3.39 17.70 -49.37
CA GLY A 187 3.72 16.89 -48.21
C GLY A 187 4.44 17.73 -47.15
N GLY A 188 3.67 18.40 -46.29
CA GLY A 188 4.18 18.99 -45.06
C GLY A 188 4.53 17.90 -44.06
N ASN A 189 5.81 17.83 -43.70
CA ASN A 189 6.42 16.93 -42.74
C ASN A 189 5.72 17.04 -41.36
N ARG A 190 4.72 16.21 -41.07
CA ARG A 190 4.20 16.04 -39.70
C ARG A 190 5.16 15.13 -38.94
N GLN A 191 6.27 15.69 -38.48
CA GLN A 191 6.99 15.10 -37.35
C GLN A 191 5.98 14.98 -36.20
N ALA A 192 5.63 13.75 -35.83
CA ALA A 192 4.89 13.50 -34.61
C ALA A 192 5.66 14.17 -33.47
N ARG A 193 5.10 15.25 -32.90
CA ARG A 193 5.70 15.94 -31.78
C ARG A 193 5.91 14.90 -30.68
N GLN A 194 7.16 14.64 -30.33
CA GLN A 194 7.53 13.89 -29.15
C GLN A 194 6.72 14.44 -27.96
N PRO A 195 6.10 13.57 -27.13
CA PRO A 195 5.28 14.02 -26.03
C PRO A 195 6.12 14.91 -25.10
N THR A 196 5.61 16.09 -24.77
CA THR A 196 6.33 17.07 -23.95
C THR A 196 6.39 16.70 -22.47
N THR A 197 5.70 15.62 -22.07
CA THR A 197 5.62 15.12 -20.69
C THR A 197 5.57 13.60 -20.69
N LEU A 198 6.17 13.00 -19.66
CA LEU A 198 6.15 11.54 -19.50
C LEU A 198 4.77 11.00 -19.10
N TYR A 199 4.04 11.77 -18.28
CA TYR A 199 2.70 11.44 -17.81
C TYR A 199 1.65 12.29 -18.53
N ALA A 200 0.56 11.65 -18.94
CA ALA A 200 -0.60 12.31 -19.53
C ALA A 200 -1.45 13.02 -18.47
N SER A 201 -2.37 13.90 -18.89
CA SER A 201 -3.21 14.68 -17.97
C SER A 201 -4.20 13.87 -17.15
N ASP A 202 -4.57 12.68 -17.62
CA ASP A 202 -5.46 11.71 -17.00
C ASP A 202 -4.73 10.62 -16.21
N SER A 203 -3.38 10.66 -16.19
CA SER A 203 -2.56 9.75 -15.40
C SER A 203 -2.86 9.91 -13.90
N PRO A 204 -2.82 8.82 -13.10
CA PRO A 204 -2.88 8.92 -11.64
C PRO A 204 -1.66 9.66 -11.04
N VAL A 205 -0.60 9.87 -11.82
CA VAL A 205 0.60 10.62 -11.42
C VAL A 205 0.42 12.10 -11.78
N GLN A 206 0.42 12.96 -10.76
CA GLN A 206 0.21 14.39 -10.99
C GLN A 206 1.47 15.11 -11.46
N SER A 207 1.41 15.81 -12.60
CA SER A 207 2.50 16.68 -13.02
C SER A 207 2.67 17.89 -12.10
N LEU A 208 3.87 18.06 -11.55
CA LEU A 208 4.25 19.11 -10.63
C LEU A 208 5.20 20.11 -11.30
N SER A 209 4.97 21.40 -11.00
CA SER A 209 5.87 22.50 -11.36
C SER A 209 6.45 23.10 -10.08
N LYS A 210 7.44 24.00 -10.19
CA LYS A 210 7.99 24.75 -9.04
C LYS A 210 6.90 25.39 -8.17
N LYS A 211 5.81 25.91 -8.77
CA LYS A 211 4.71 26.54 -8.03
C LYS A 211 3.75 25.55 -7.37
N LYS A 212 3.60 24.35 -7.93
CA LYS A 212 2.69 23.31 -7.44
C LYS A 212 3.39 22.28 -6.54
N PHE A 213 4.70 22.38 -6.40
CA PHE A 213 5.48 21.47 -5.57
C PHE A 213 5.06 21.61 -4.10
N PRO A 214 4.90 20.50 -3.35
CA PRO A 214 4.45 20.54 -1.96
C PRO A 214 5.42 21.32 -1.05
N GLY A 215 4.93 22.40 -0.46
CA GLY A 215 5.63 23.22 0.53
C GLY A 215 5.17 22.95 1.97
N LYS A 216 5.50 23.85 2.90
CA LYS A 216 5.13 23.73 4.33
C LYS A 216 3.63 23.70 4.59
N GLU A 217 2.84 24.36 3.74
CA GLU A 217 1.38 24.42 3.84
C GLU A 217 0.67 23.24 3.14
N ALA A 218 1.41 22.26 2.61
CA ALA A 218 0.81 21.12 1.95
C ALA A 218 0.18 20.17 2.97
N ASN A 219 -1.14 20.04 2.92
CA ASN A 219 -1.91 19.15 3.82
C ASN A 219 -1.85 17.65 3.45
N ASN A 220 -1.09 17.27 2.42
CA ASN A 220 -0.99 15.89 1.96
C ASN A 220 0.47 15.48 1.85
N GLU A 221 0.72 14.21 2.11
CA GLU A 221 2.00 13.55 1.85
C GLU A 221 2.15 13.27 0.36
N TRP A 222 3.39 13.36 -0.13
CA TRP A 222 3.69 13.12 -1.53
C TRP A 222 4.87 12.16 -1.70
N LEU A 223 4.71 11.19 -2.58
CA LEU A 223 5.80 10.54 -3.28
C LEU A 223 6.00 11.29 -4.60
N VAL A 224 7.18 11.83 -4.81
CA VAL A 224 7.52 12.62 -6.00
C VAL A 224 8.64 11.96 -6.78
N GLN A 225 8.41 11.69 -8.06
CA GLN A 225 9.45 11.32 -9.00
C GLN A 225 10.02 12.59 -9.67
N PHE A 226 11.33 12.67 -9.75
CA PHE A 226 12.06 13.62 -10.57
C PHE A 226 12.59 12.88 -11.78
N TYR A 227 12.13 13.24 -12.97
CA TYR A 227 12.41 12.49 -14.19
C TYR A 227 12.99 13.39 -15.29
N SER A 228 13.68 12.77 -16.24
CA SER A 228 14.06 13.34 -17.54
C SER A 228 13.36 12.53 -18.64
N MET A 229 13.33 13.00 -19.87
CA MET A 229 12.79 12.24 -21.02
C MET A 229 13.75 11.14 -21.50
N ASP A 230 14.56 10.58 -20.59
CA ASP A 230 15.51 9.51 -20.83
C ASP A 230 14.84 8.12 -20.76
N ALA A 231 15.55 7.11 -21.30
CA ALA A 231 15.04 5.73 -21.32
C ALA A 231 14.74 5.18 -19.91
N PRO A 232 15.61 5.36 -18.89
CA PRO A 232 15.32 4.86 -17.54
C PRO A 232 14.03 5.43 -16.94
N SER A 233 13.76 6.73 -17.12
CA SER A 233 12.51 7.32 -16.64
C SER A 233 11.30 6.81 -17.40
N ALA A 234 11.43 6.64 -18.72
CA ALA A 234 10.38 6.11 -19.57
C ALA A 234 10.01 4.66 -19.22
N GLU A 235 11.00 3.81 -18.98
CA GLU A 235 10.82 2.41 -18.58
C GLU A 235 10.14 2.26 -17.22
N PHE A 236 10.39 3.19 -16.28
CA PHE A 236 9.77 3.15 -14.95
C PHE A 236 8.34 3.73 -14.93
N ARG A 237 7.87 4.32 -16.04
CA ARG A 237 6.58 5.04 -16.10
C ARG A 237 5.42 4.18 -15.60
N ASP A 238 5.22 3.01 -16.17
CA ASP A 238 4.06 2.15 -15.88
C ASP A 238 4.09 1.62 -14.44
N LYS A 239 5.29 1.28 -13.96
CA LYS A 239 5.53 0.92 -12.56
C LYS A 239 5.12 2.06 -11.63
N TYR A 240 5.47 3.30 -11.97
CA TYR A 240 5.11 4.46 -11.15
C TYR A 240 3.61 4.78 -11.17
N GLU A 241 2.93 4.61 -12.31
CA GLU A 241 1.47 4.71 -12.36
C GLU A 241 0.79 3.62 -11.52
N ASN A 242 1.37 2.41 -11.46
CA ASN A 242 0.91 1.37 -10.56
C ASN A 242 1.06 1.79 -9.10
N ILE A 243 2.24 2.26 -8.70
CA ILE A 243 2.47 2.81 -7.35
C ILE A 243 1.44 3.90 -7.02
N ALA A 244 1.14 4.80 -7.96
CA ALA A 244 0.14 5.85 -7.77
C ALA A 244 -1.25 5.30 -7.45
N ARG A 245 -1.69 4.25 -8.15
CA ARG A 245 -2.97 3.58 -7.86
C ARG A 245 -2.94 2.85 -6.52
N ASP A 246 -1.82 2.22 -6.16
CA ASP A 246 -1.70 1.48 -4.90
C ASP A 246 -1.60 2.37 -3.66
N LEU A 247 -1.01 3.56 -3.82
CA LEU A 247 -0.92 4.60 -2.80
C LEU A 247 -2.12 5.53 -2.75
N GLU A 248 -3.06 5.39 -3.70
CA GLU A 248 -4.23 6.25 -3.81
C GLU A 248 -4.89 6.43 -2.44
N GLY A 249 -5.16 7.68 -2.06
CA GLY A 249 -5.76 8.06 -0.79
C GLY A 249 -4.90 7.89 0.47
N LYS A 250 -3.68 7.39 0.37
CA LYS A 250 -2.71 7.35 1.48
C LYS A 250 -1.65 8.43 1.28
N VAL A 251 -0.94 8.33 0.17
CA VAL A 251 0.14 9.24 -0.24
C VAL A 251 -0.14 9.69 -1.66
N ARG A 252 -0.10 10.99 -1.92
CA ARG A 252 -0.27 11.51 -3.28
C ARG A 252 0.96 11.21 -4.11
N VAL A 253 0.79 10.98 -5.40
CA VAL A 253 1.91 10.67 -6.30
C VAL A 253 2.01 11.75 -7.36
N GLY A 254 3.22 12.29 -7.52
CA GLY A 254 3.47 13.37 -8.46
C GLY A 254 4.82 13.25 -9.16
N ALA A 255 4.99 13.97 -10.26
CA ALA A 255 6.20 13.91 -11.06
C ALA A 255 6.66 15.30 -11.51
N VAL A 256 7.96 15.58 -11.39
CA VAL A 256 8.61 16.81 -11.83
C VAL A 256 9.51 16.48 -13.02
N ASN A 257 9.27 17.16 -14.14
CA ASN A 257 10.14 17.09 -15.32
C ASN A 257 11.36 17.97 -15.10
N CYS A 258 12.55 17.37 -14.97
CA CYS A 258 13.79 18.07 -14.73
C CYS A 258 14.43 18.65 -16.00
N ASP A 259 14.07 18.20 -17.20
CA ASP A 259 14.47 18.86 -18.46
C ASP A 259 13.81 20.25 -18.56
N LYS A 260 12.59 20.38 -18.03
CA LYS A 260 11.85 21.64 -18.00
C LYS A 260 12.19 22.54 -16.80
N TYR A 261 12.53 21.94 -15.66
CA TYR A 261 12.74 22.65 -14.40
C TYR A 261 14.12 22.35 -13.79
N GLU A 262 15.17 22.41 -14.62
CA GLU A 262 16.53 22.00 -14.25
C GLU A 262 17.04 22.69 -12.98
N ASP A 263 16.96 24.03 -12.92
CA ASP A 263 17.41 24.81 -11.75
C ASP A 263 16.70 24.39 -10.46
N PHE A 264 15.42 24.03 -10.57
CA PHE A 264 14.64 23.58 -9.42
C PHE A 264 15.07 22.19 -8.96
N CYS A 265 15.28 21.25 -9.88
CA CYS A 265 15.77 19.90 -9.55
C CYS A 265 17.18 19.97 -8.94
N ARG A 266 18.07 20.77 -9.52
CA ARG A 266 19.44 21.01 -9.01
C ARG A 266 19.41 21.62 -7.60
N ALA A 267 18.55 22.60 -7.35
CA ALA A 267 18.38 23.21 -6.02
C ALA A 267 17.82 22.23 -4.97
N LYS A 268 17.10 21.19 -5.39
CA LYS A 268 16.66 20.08 -4.52
C LYS A 268 17.72 18.96 -4.39
N GLY A 269 18.88 19.14 -5.00
CA GLY A 269 19.98 18.18 -4.97
C GLY A 269 19.68 16.90 -5.74
N ILE A 270 18.85 16.99 -6.78
CA ILE A 270 18.59 15.89 -7.72
C ILE A 270 19.64 15.97 -8.83
N LYS A 271 20.35 14.87 -9.05
CA LYS A 271 21.45 14.78 -10.03
C LYS A 271 21.24 13.65 -11.05
N THR A 272 20.54 12.60 -10.65
CA THR A 272 20.28 11.40 -11.45
C THR A 272 18.79 11.24 -11.68
N HIS A 273 18.41 10.59 -12.78
CA HIS A 273 17.03 10.36 -13.14
C HIS A 273 16.81 8.87 -13.53
N PRO A 274 15.63 8.31 -13.23
CA PRO A 274 14.63 8.87 -12.33
C PRO A 274 15.13 8.85 -10.88
N SER A 275 14.75 9.88 -10.10
CA SER A 275 14.96 9.94 -8.65
C SER A 275 13.62 10.05 -7.94
N PHE A 276 13.52 9.55 -6.71
CA PHE A 276 12.28 9.61 -5.92
C PHE A 276 12.52 10.33 -4.60
N ALA A 277 11.49 11.02 -4.12
CA ALA A 277 11.52 11.62 -2.80
C ALA A 277 10.14 11.60 -2.15
N TYR A 278 10.14 11.43 -0.84
CA TYR A 278 8.96 11.61 -0.01
C TYR A 278 8.96 13.05 0.51
N VAL A 279 7.84 13.76 0.33
CA VAL A 279 7.68 15.16 0.72
C VAL A 279 6.51 15.32 1.68
N TRP A 280 6.80 15.89 2.86
CA TRP A 280 5.83 16.22 3.89
C TRP A 280 6.25 17.52 4.59
N GLU A 281 5.31 18.44 4.82
CA GLU A 281 5.57 19.76 5.42
C GLU A 281 6.74 20.52 4.78
N GLY A 282 6.91 20.35 3.46
CA GLY A 282 8.00 20.95 2.69
C GLY A 282 9.38 20.32 2.92
N GLN A 283 9.51 19.36 3.84
CA GLN A 283 10.71 18.54 3.98
C GLN A 283 10.75 17.48 2.89
N LEU A 284 11.86 17.43 2.16
CA LEU A 284 12.12 16.45 1.11
C LEU A 284 13.09 15.40 1.65
N THR A 285 12.66 14.15 1.69
CA THR A 285 13.49 12.99 2.03
C THR A 285 13.71 12.19 0.76
N LYS A 286 14.96 12.02 0.31
CA LYS A 286 15.26 11.28 -0.92
C LYS A 286 15.14 9.77 -0.69
N PHE A 287 14.73 9.06 -1.73
CA PHE A 287 14.85 7.62 -1.78
C PHE A 287 16.31 7.25 -2.01
N GLU A 288 16.82 6.32 -1.21
CA GLU A 288 18.15 5.75 -1.31
C GLU A 288 17.96 4.25 -1.45
N GLY A 289 18.42 3.69 -2.57
CA GLY A 289 18.19 2.29 -2.93
C GLY A 289 18.08 2.08 -4.43
N ASP A 290 17.82 0.83 -4.81
CA ASP A 290 17.65 0.45 -6.20
C ASP A 290 16.28 0.91 -6.71
N VAL A 291 16.26 1.43 -7.95
CA VAL A 291 15.03 1.91 -8.56
C VAL A 291 14.20 0.71 -9.04
N ASP A 292 13.46 0.15 -8.09
CA ASP A 292 12.47 -0.90 -8.30
C ASP A 292 11.07 -0.46 -7.82
N GLU A 293 10.03 -1.00 -8.45
CA GLU A 293 8.63 -0.69 -8.12
C GLU A 293 8.35 -0.90 -6.63
N TYR A 294 8.88 -2.00 -6.07
CA TYR A 294 8.65 -2.37 -4.68
C TYR A 294 9.36 -1.42 -3.71
N GLN A 295 10.64 -1.17 -3.93
CA GLN A 295 11.43 -0.35 -3.01
C GLN A 295 10.90 1.08 -2.95
N VAL A 296 10.51 1.64 -4.10
CA VAL A 296 9.91 2.99 -4.18
C VAL A 296 8.54 3.03 -3.49
N TYR A 297 7.69 2.00 -3.67
CA TYR A 297 6.41 1.90 -2.96
C TYR A 297 6.60 1.80 -1.44
N ASN A 298 7.50 0.92 -0.98
CA ASN A 298 7.76 0.70 0.44
C ASN A 298 8.32 1.94 1.10
N PHE A 299 9.25 2.62 0.44
CA PHE A 299 9.78 3.88 0.92
C PHE A 299 8.65 4.88 1.25
N ALA A 300 7.65 5.02 0.38
CA ALA A 300 6.51 5.90 0.66
C ALA A 300 5.64 5.39 1.82
N ILE A 301 5.37 4.09 1.88
CA ILE A 301 4.55 3.49 2.94
C ILE A 301 5.21 3.56 4.31
N GLU A 302 6.51 3.30 4.40
CA GLU A 302 7.27 3.37 5.65
C GLU A 302 7.28 4.78 6.20
N LYS A 303 7.50 5.79 5.35
CA LYS A 303 7.43 7.19 5.78
C LYS A 303 6.03 7.59 6.23
N HIS A 304 5.01 7.12 5.51
CA HIS A 304 3.60 7.34 5.89
C HIS A 304 3.26 6.72 7.26
N ILE A 305 3.61 5.44 7.47
CA ILE A 305 3.36 4.74 8.74
C ILE A 305 4.14 5.39 9.89
N ALA A 306 5.42 5.71 9.68
CA ALA A 306 6.24 6.36 10.69
C ALA A 306 5.72 7.74 11.09
N ARG A 307 5.08 8.48 10.16
CA ARG A 307 4.36 9.72 10.49
C ARG A 307 3.15 9.43 11.37
N LEU A 308 2.30 8.50 10.97
CA LEU A 308 1.10 8.14 11.74
C LEU A 308 1.45 7.66 13.16
N GLN A 309 2.54 6.91 13.33
CA GLN A 309 3.04 6.49 14.63
C GLN A 309 3.47 7.68 15.49
N ARG A 310 4.31 8.59 14.95
CA ARG A 310 4.75 9.78 15.68
C ARG A 310 3.58 10.69 16.10
N MET A 311 2.59 10.86 15.22
CA MET A 311 1.38 11.62 15.56
C MET A 311 0.64 10.97 16.72
N ARG A 312 0.47 9.65 16.67
CA ARG A 312 -0.21 8.90 17.73
C ARG A 312 0.54 8.97 19.05
N GLU A 313 1.86 8.84 19.05
CA GLU A 313 2.70 8.93 20.24
C GLU A 313 2.66 10.32 20.88
N SER A 314 2.57 11.37 20.06
CA SER A 314 2.46 12.76 20.49
C SER A 314 1.04 13.20 20.86
N GLY A 315 0.01 12.37 20.58
CA GLY A 315 -1.39 12.75 20.74
C GLY A 315 -1.87 13.80 19.73
N GLU A 316 -1.13 13.97 18.63
CA GLU A 316 -1.48 14.90 17.56
C GLU A 316 -2.69 14.40 16.79
N LEU A 317 -3.59 15.33 16.45
CA LEU A 317 -4.84 15.04 15.76
C LEU A 317 -4.71 15.33 14.27
N GLU A 318 -5.12 14.39 13.43
CA GLU A 318 -5.17 14.63 11.99
C GLU A 318 -6.44 15.39 11.61
N LYS A 319 -6.30 16.38 10.72
CA LYS A 319 -7.46 17.12 10.22
C LYS A 319 -8.23 16.26 9.22
N LEU A 320 -9.51 16.05 9.47
CA LEU A 320 -10.37 15.23 8.62
C LEU A 320 -10.97 16.06 7.47
N HIS A 321 -10.70 15.64 6.24
CA HIS A 321 -11.16 16.24 4.98
C HIS A 321 -11.62 15.15 4.00
N ALA A 322 -12.26 15.53 2.89
CA ALA A 322 -12.77 14.60 1.87
C ALA A 322 -11.72 13.68 1.21
N GLY A 323 -10.44 14.04 1.31
CA GLY A 323 -9.32 13.34 0.69
C GLY A 323 -8.75 12.21 1.55
N ASN A 324 -7.42 12.13 1.64
CA ASN A 324 -6.69 11.05 2.31
C ASN A 324 -7.14 10.83 3.78
N ALA A 325 -7.50 11.90 4.49
CA ALA A 325 -7.94 11.81 5.88
C ALA A 325 -9.30 11.11 6.05
N ALA A 326 -10.22 11.13 5.08
CA ALA A 326 -11.44 10.31 5.15
C ALA A 326 -11.15 8.80 5.21
N LYS A 327 -9.97 8.36 4.73
CA LYS A 327 -9.49 6.98 4.92
C LYS A 327 -9.04 6.68 6.33
N LEU A 328 -8.63 7.68 7.12
CA LEU A 328 -8.24 7.49 8.53
C LEU A 328 -9.37 6.83 9.31
N CYS A 329 -10.59 7.37 9.17
CA CYS A 329 -11.77 6.77 9.77
C CYS A 329 -12.39 5.64 8.92
N ASN A 330 -11.79 5.28 7.78
CA ASN A 330 -12.34 4.35 6.78
C ASN A 330 -13.79 4.69 6.39
N VAL A 331 -14.06 5.94 6.01
CA VAL A 331 -15.41 6.42 5.66
C VAL A 331 -15.51 6.86 4.20
N GLY A 332 -16.75 6.97 3.71
CA GLY A 332 -17.05 7.54 2.40
C GLY A 332 -16.83 6.58 1.23
N LYS A 333 -16.68 7.14 0.03
CA LYS A 333 -16.49 6.36 -1.22
C LYS A 333 -15.17 5.57 -1.26
N HIS A 334 -14.25 5.91 -0.37
CA HIS A 334 -12.91 5.34 -0.29
C HIS A 334 -12.74 4.30 0.82
N ALA A 335 -13.85 3.91 1.48
CA ALA A 335 -13.83 2.90 2.51
C ALA A 335 -13.44 1.53 1.95
N THR A 336 -12.49 0.86 2.58
CA THR A 336 -12.04 -0.48 2.19
C THR A 336 -12.96 -1.54 2.80
N SER A 337 -13.61 -2.32 1.93
CA SER A 337 -14.44 -3.45 2.33
C SER A 337 -13.58 -4.49 3.06
N GLY A 338 -13.92 -4.78 4.32
CA GLY A 338 -13.24 -5.77 5.15
C GLY A 338 -12.38 -5.18 6.27
N ALA A 339 -11.89 -3.95 6.12
CA ALA A 339 -11.20 -3.25 7.19
C ALA A 339 -12.20 -2.77 8.26
N SER A 340 -11.81 -2.89 9.54
CA SER A 340 -12.55 -2.33 10.68
C SER A 340 -11.78 -1.18 11.28
N SER A 341 -12.40 -0.01 11.39
CA SER A 341 -11.82 1.18 12.04
C SER A 341 -12.75 1.65 13.16
N LEU A 342 -12.16 2.11 14.26
CA LEU A 342 -12.83 2.94 15.25
C LEU A 342 -12.16 4.31 15.21
N CYS A 343 -12.94 5.37 15.00
CA CYS A 343 -12.44 6.73 14.82
C CYS A 343 -13.17 7.68 15.77
N ALA A 344 -12.41 8.43 16.56
CA ALA A 344 -12.88 9.56 17.34
C ALA A 344 -12.69 10.83 16.51
N VAL A 345 -13.79 11.49 16.15
CA VAL A 345 -13.78 12.74 15.38
C VAL A 345 -14.25 13.88 16.28
N PHE A 346 -13.30 14.68 16.76
CA PHE A 346 -13.58 15.88 17.54
C PHE A 346 -14.16 16.96 16.62
N VAL A 347 -15.27 17.57 17.04
CA VAL A 347 -15.92 18.63 16.28
C VAL A 347 -15.61 19.94 16.99
N LEU A 348 -14.74 20.74 16.38
CA LEU A 348 -14.27 22.00 16.95
C LEU A 348 -15.16 23.16 16.52
N SER A 349 -15.34 24.11 17.43
CA SER A 349 -16.11 25.32 17.22
C SER A 349 -15.52 26.20 16.11
N GLY A 350 -16.39 27.02 15.50
CA GLY A 350 -15.97 28.06 14.57
C GLY A 350 -15.35 29.29 15.24
N ASP A 351 -15.50 29.44 16.55
CA ASP A 351 -14.91 30.53 17.35
C ASP A 351 -13.42 30.27 17.60
N THR A 352 -12.56 31.21 17.19
CA THR A 352 -11.10 31.03 17.26
C THR A 352 -10.56 30.85 18.68
N LYS A 353 -11.14 31.54 19.67
CA LYS A 353 -10.69 31.44 21.07
C LYS A 353 -11.10 30.09 21.67
N LYS A 354 -12.35 29.69 21.47
CA LYS A 354 -12.86 28.39 21.93
C LYS A 354 -12.15 27.24 21.23
N ARG A 355 -11.97 27.33 19.92
CA ARG A 355 -11.30 26.31 19.10
C ARG A 355 -9.89 25.99 19.57
N ALA A 356 -9.11 27.00 19.96
CA ALA A 356 -7.75 26.78 20.46
C ALA A 356 -7.76 25.99 21.78
N GLN A 357 -8.74 26.26 22.66
CA GLN A 357 -8.92 25.53 23.91
C GLN A 357 -9.46 24.11 23.67
N GLU A 358 -10.47 23.96 22.82
CA GLU A 358 -11.04 22.67 22.42
C GLU A 358 -9.98 21.78 21.76
N MET A 359 -9.10 22.33 20.91
CA MET A 359 -7.99 21.59 20.33
C MET A 359 -7.04 21.03 21.41
N LYS A 360 -6.70 21.82 22.43
CA LYS A 360 -5.86 21.36 23.55
C LYS A 360 -6.53 20.21 24.30
N VAL A 361 -7.82 20.33 24.60
CA VAL A 361 -8.59 19.27 25.25
C VAL A 361 -8.62 18.01 24.37
N ALA A 362 -8.87 18.15 23.08
CA ALA A 362 -8.90 17.03 22.15
C ALA A 362 -7.54 16.31 22.04
N GLN A 363 -6.43 17.06 22.04
CA GLN A 363 -5.07 16.51 22.07
C GLN A 363 -4.77 15.78 23.39
N GLU A 364 -5.19 16.34 24.53
CA GLU A 364 -5.05 15.68 25.83
C GLU A 364 -5.78 14.33 25.84
N VAL A 365 -7.02 14.30 25.36
CA VAL A 365 -7.79 13.06 25.25
C VAL A 365 -7.10 12.08 24.30
N ALA A 366 -6.66 12.51 23.11
CA ALA A 366 -5.94 11.63 22.18
C ALA A 366 -4.66 11.05 22.79
N ALA A 367 -3.91 11.85 23.55
CA ALA A 367 -2.72 11.39 24.26
C ALA A 367 -3.03 10.31 25.31
N LYS A 368 -4.15 10.43 26.06
CA LYS A 368 -4.59 9.39 27.03
C LYS A 368 -4.80 8.03 26.36
N PHE A 369 -5.30 8.01 25.13
CA PHE A 369 -5.59 6.79 24.39
C PHE A 369 -4.53 6.41 23.35
N ARG A 370 -3.33 7.00 23.41
CA ARG A 370 -2.26 6.73 22.44
C ARG A 370 -1.89 5.25 22.31
N HIS A 371 -2.10 4.43 23.35
CA HIS A 371 -1.80 3.00 23.32
C HIS A 371 -2.90 2.14 22.67
N SER A 372 -4.08 2.69 22.41
CA SER A 372 -5.21 1.97 21.78
C SER A 372 -5.02 1.78 20.27
N LYS A 373 -4.47 0.62 19.85
CA LYS A 373 -4.07 0.36 18.45
C LYS A 373 -5.20 0.36 17.41
N SER A 374 -6.44 0.15 17.84
CA SER A 374 -7.62 0.10 16.97
C SER A 374 -8.35 1.45 16.83
N LEU A 375 -7.86 2.48 17.53
CA LEU A 375 -8.53 3.77 17.65
C LEU A 375 -7.72 4.86 16.95
N THR A 376 -8.41 5.58 16.08
CA THR A 376 -7.85 6.71 15.33
C THR A 376 -8.49 8.01 15.80
N PHE A 377 -7.75 9.11 15.73
CA PHE A 377 -8.20 10.41 16.20
C PHE A 377 -8.11 11.43 15.09
N ALA A 378 -9.20 12.16 14.89
CA ALA A 378 -9.28 13.20 13.91
C ALA A 378 -10.06 14.39 14.45
N TYR A 379 -9.95 15.53 13.79
CA TYR A 379 -10.83 16.67 14.08
C TYR A 379 -11.43 17.27 12.82
N VAL A 380 -12.58 17.91 12.99
CA VAL A 380 -13.26 18.70 11.96
C VAL A 380 -13.63 20.07 12.48
N ASP A 381 -13.62 21.06 11.59
CA ASP A 381 -14.11 22.40 11.91
C ASP A 381 -15.61 22.45 11.63
N TRP A 382 -16.43 22.69 12.66
CA TRP A 382 -17.89 22.77 12.55
C TRP A 382 -18.33 23.68 11.41
N LYS A 383 -17.75 24.89 11.33
CA LYS A 383 -18.06 25.88 10.28
C LYS A 383 -17.92 25.34 8.85
N THR A 384 -16.98 24.41 8.63
CA THR A 384 -16.71 23.83 7.30
C THR A 384 -17.48 22.54 7.04
N GLN A 385 -17.72 21.76 8.10
CA GLN A 385 -18.29 20.41 8.00
C GLN A 385 -19.75 20.29 8.48
N GLN A 386 -20.39 21.40 8.83
CA GLN A 386 -21.73 21.47 9.44
C GLN A 386 -22.76 20.57 8.77
N ARG A 387 -22.81 20.53 7.42
CA ARG A 387 -23.79 19.70 6.69
C ARG A 387 -23.59 18.20 6.96
N THR A 388 -22.34 17.73 6.91
CA THR A 388 -22.01 16.33 7.14
C THR A 388 -22.19 15.97 8.61
N VAL A 389 -21.71 16.81 9.53
CA VAL A 389 -21.83 16.59 10.98
C VAL A 389 -23.31 16.54 11.39
N ARG A 390 -24.15 17.49 10.94
CA ARG A 390 -25.59 17.48 11.26
C ARG A 390 -26.29 16.21 10.80
N LYS A 391 -26.03 15.75 9.58
CA LYS A 391 -26.61 14.50 9.07
C LYS A 391 -26.23 13.30 9.95
N LEU A 392 -24.99 13.26 10.44
CA LEU A 392 -24.53 12.20 11.34
C LEU A 392 -25.20 12.26 12.71
N ILE A 393 -25.37 13.45 13.29
CA ILE A 393 -26.10 13.65 14.55
C ILE A 393 -27.55 13.22 14.38
N GLU A 394 -28.25 13.70 13.35
CA GLU A 394 -29.64 13.35 13.09
C GLU A 394 -29.84 11.83 12.97
N THR A 395 -28.86 11.14 12.38
CA THR A 395 -28.86 9.67 12.31
C THR A 395 -28.64 9.01 13.67
N ALA A 396 -27.81 9.60 14.52
CA ALA A 396 -27.45 9.03 15.82
C ALA A 396 -28.53 9.21 16.87
N VAL A 397 -29.08 10.42 16.99
CA VAL A 397 -29.94 10.85 18.10
C VAL A 397 -31.33 11.33 17.66
N GLY A 398 -31.60 11.44 16.34
CA GLY A 398 -32.89 11.88 15.81
C GLY A 398 -33.00 13.39 15.54
N HIS A 399 -34.17 13.83 15.07
CA HIS A 399 -34.39 15.18 14.51
C HIS A 399 -34.62 16.30 15.55
N ASN A 400 -34.77 15.97 16.84
CA ASN A 400 -35.19 16.93 17.87
C ASN A 400 -34.04 17.76 18.47
N HIS A 401 -32.80 17.55 18.05
CA HIS A 401 -31.62 18.17 18.64
C HIS A 401 -31.11 19.39 17.87
N ARG A 402 -32.04 20.30 17.52
CA ARG A 402 -31.69 21.54 16.79
C ARG A 402 -30.97 22.52 17.72
N GLY A 403 -29.68 22.75 17.49
CA GLY A 403 -28.92 23.85 18.11
C GLY A 403 -27.86 23.43 19.11
N GLN A 404 -27.64 22.14 19.32
CA GLN A 404 -26.52 21.63 20.12
C GLN A 404 -25.39 21.16 19.20
N ASP A 405 -24.21 21.75 19.39
CA ASP A 405 -23.00 21.38 18.65
C ASP A 405 -22.37 20.17 19.36
N PRO A 406 -22.15 19.02 18.67
CA PRO A 406 -21.54 17.87 19.32
C PRO A 406 -20.08 18.18 19.61
N GLY A 407 -19.54 17.71 20.74
CA GLY A 407 -18.09 17.78 20.98
C GLY A 407 -17.31 16.67 20.26
N LEU A 408 -17.89 15.48 20.16
CA LEU A 408 -17.21 14.30 19.63
C LEU A 408 -18.20 13.37 18.91
N LEU A 409 -17.79 12.89 17.74
CA LEU A 409 -18.43 11.79 17.02
C LEU A 409 -17.53 10.54 17.13
N VAL A 410 -18.13 9.40 17.43
CA VAL A 410 -17.45 8.11 17.37
C VAL A 410 -17.96 7.37 16.14
N ILE A 411 -17.08 7.15 15.17
CA ILE A 411 -17.41 6.48 13.92
C ILE A 411 -16.77 5.09 13.92
N ARG A 412 -17.58 4.06 13.68
CA ARG A 412 -17.11 2.70 13.48
C ARG A 412 -17.50 2.23 12.09
N THR A 413 -16.51 1.90 11.26
CA THR A 413 -16.76 1.26 9.97
C THR A 413 -16.32 -0.19 10.04
N LYS A 414 -17.21 -1.12 9.68
CA LYS A 414 -16.89 -2.55 9.56
C LYS A 414 -17.60 -3.15 8.36
N ARG A 415 -16.85 -3.78 7.45
CA ARG A 415 -17.38 -4.40 6.22
C ARG A 415 -18.29 -3.46 5.41
N GLY A 416 -17.85 -2.22 5.24
CA GLY A 416 -18.59 -1.18 4.50
C GLY A 416 -19.82 -0.60 5.23
N LYS A 417 -20.20 -1.14 6.40
CA LYS A 417 -21.26 -0.57 7.24
C LYS A 417 -20.66 0.47 8.18
N THR A 418 -21.13 1.71 8.07
CA THR A 418 -20.73 2.82 8.94
C THR A 418 -21.77 2.97 10.06
N ARG A 419 -21.31 3.02 11.30
CA ARG A 419 -22.12 3.34 12.47
C ARG A 419 -21.54 4.56 13.16
N VAL A 420 -22.40 5.41 13.70
CA VAL A 420 -22.00 6.64 14.39
C VAL A 420 -22.65 6.72 15.76
N GLY A 421 -21.84 7.05 16.75
CA GLY A 421 -22.25 7.47 18.09
C GLY A 421 -21.86 8.92 18.30
N VAL A 422 -22.55 9.60 19.20
CA VAL A 422 -22.33 11.01 19.47
C VAL A 422 -22.09 11.15 20.96
N HIS A 423 -21.10 11.99 21.31
CA HIS A 423 -20.94 12.45 22.69
C HIS A 423 -22.22 13.16 23.14
N SER A 424 -22.56 13.05 24.42
CA SER A 424 -23.79 13.66 24.93
C SER A 424 -23.84 15.13 24.55
N LEU A 425 -24.93 15.55 23.89
CA LEU A 425 -25.07 16.91 23.37
C LEU A 425 -25.20 17.96 24.48
N ASP A 426 -25.58 17.51 25.68
CA ASP A 426 -25.68 18.33 26.90
C ASP A 426 -24.38 18.32 27.72
N ALA A 427 -23.41 17.45 27.38
CA ALA A 427 -22.16 17.36 28.12
C ALA A 427 -21.15 18.40 27.63
N GLU A 428 -20.34 18.88 28.58
CA GLU A 428 -19.32 19.87 28.30
C GLU A 428 -18.17 19.29 27.47
N PHE A 429 -17.54 20.15 26.66
CA PHE A 429 -16.31 19.82 25.94
C PHE A 429 -15.11 19.82 26.92
N THR A 430 -15.05 18.80 27.78
CA THR A 430 -13.98 18.62 28.77
C THR A 430 -13.26 17.29 28.57
N ALA A 431 -12.01 17.21 29.03
CA ALA A 431 -11.21 16.02 28.85
C ALA A 431 -11.84 14.79 29.51
N ASP A 432 -12.47 14.96 30.68
CA ASP A 432 -13.10 13.87 31.42
C ASP A 432 -14.38 13.37 30.73
N ALA A 433 -15.27 14.27 30.31
CA ALA A 433 -16.52 13.89 29.64
C ALA A 433 -16.26 13.20 28.28
N LEU A 434 -15.28 13.72 27.53
CA LEU A 434 -14.86 13.12 26.27
C LEU A 434 -14.18 11.76 26.51
N SER A 435 -13.27 11.66 27.49
CA SER A 435 -12.59 10.39 27.84
C SER A 435 -13.59 9.32 28.26
N ALA A 436 -14.57 9.64 29.11
CA ALA A 436 -15.61 8.70 29.53
C ALA A 436 -16.48 8.21 28.34
N THR A 437 -16.71 9.06 27.35
CA THR A 437 -17.41 8.65 26.12
C THR A 437 -16.53 7.72 25.27
N MET A 438 -15.23 7.99 25.24
CA MET A 438 -14.27 7.17 24.53
C MET A 438 -14.04 5.80 25.17
N GLU A 439 -13.99 5.72 26.50
CA GLU A 439 -13.93 4.45 27.24
C GLU A 439 -15.14 3.57 26.91
N ARG A 440 -16.35 4.14 26.93
CA ARG A 440 -17.57 3.43 26.51
C ARG A 440 -17.51 2.99 25.05
N ALA A 441 -16.95 3.82 24.16
CA ALA A 441 -16.79 3.46 22.75
C ALA A 441 -15.83 2.28 22.56
N VAL A 442 -14.70 2.28 23.26
CA VAL A 442 -13.68 1.22 23.22
C VAL A 442 -14.22 -0.06 23.86
N GLY A 443 -14.92 0.05 25.00
CA GLY A 443 -15.58 -1.05 25.69
C GLY A 443 -16.78 -1.65 24.94
N GLY A 444 -17.35 -0.90 23.99
CA GLY A 444 -18.50 -1.33 23.20
C GLY A 444 -19.87 -0.95 23.79
N ASP A 445 -19.88 -0.20 24.89
CA ASP A 445 -21.08 0.25 25.61
C ASP A 445 -21.70 1.52 25.00
N LEU A 446 -21.01 2.18 24.07
CA LEU A 446 -21.57 3.32 23.35
C LEU A 446 -22.55 2.85 22.27
N SER A 447 -23.81 3.29 22.36
CA SER A 447 -24.79 3.05 21.31
C SER A 447 -24.38 3.74 20.01
N LEU A 448 -24.32 2.96 18.91
CA LEU A 448 -23.98 3.46 17.58
C LEU A 448 -25.14 3.18 16.61
N SER A 449 -25.60 4.22 15.92
CA SER A 449 -26.66 4.14 14.91
C SER A 449 -26.09 3.90 13.52
N THR A 450 -26.76 3.10 12.70
CA THR A 450 -26.29 2.78 11.35
C THR A 450 -26.55 3.95 10.40
N VAL A 451 -25.51 4.35 9.66
CA VAL A 451 -25.62 5.41 8.65
C VAL A 451 -25.94 4.81 7.29
N HIS A 452 -27.03 5.27 6.68
CA HIS A 452 -27.40 4.90 5.32
C HIS A 452 -26.77 5.89 4.32
N GLY A 453 -25.88 5.37 3.46
CA GLY A 453 -25.15 6.14 2.44
C GLY A 453 -23.73 6.53 2.86
N ALA A 454 -22.96 7.04 1.89
CA ALA A 454 -21.56 7.40 2.11
C ALA A 454 -21.42 8.66 2.99
N VAL A 455 -20.54 8.59 3.99
CA VAL A 455 -20.14 9.73 4.84
C VAL A 455 -18.94 10.41 4.20
N ASN A 456 -19.13 11.61 3.67
CA ASN A 456 -18.05 12.39 3.05
C ASN A 456 -17.90 13.72 3.79
N PHE A 457 -16.79 13.86 4.52
CA PHE A 457 -16.31 15.16 4.98
C PHE A 457 -15.78 15.94 3.78
N ARG A 458 -15.68 17.27 3.86
CA ARG A 458 -15.22 18.18 2.80
C ARG A 458 -13.79 18.63 3.02
#